data_AF-A0A1J0GIT2-F1
#
_entry.id   AF-A0A1J0GIT2-F1
#
_cell.length_a   1.000
_cell.length_b   1.000
_cell.length_c   1.000
_cell.angle_alpha   90.00
_cell.angle_beta   90.00
_cell.angle_gamma   90.00
#
_symmetry.space_group_name_H-M   'P 1'
#
loop_
_entity.id
_entity.type
_entity.pdbx_description
1 polymer ?
#
loop_
_entity_poly.entity_id
_entity_poly.type
_entity_poly.pdbx_seq_one_letter_code
_entity_poly.pdbx_strand_id
1 'polypeptide(L)'
;MKKIRYIKFSKREFSKTLDFCKLFSNSLEDANIIIKQFNSLTQNQRLEIIKAYSEREKLLKIQINSEDEDMYLTCTAVNFNIVATKYDIDPATVCICIASPCKSNEKIIVI
;
A
#
# COMPACT_ATOMS: atom_id res chain seq x y z
N MET A 1 5.51 25.51 -1.81
CA MET A 1 5.34 24.11 -2.26
C MET A 1 6.69 23.40 -2.18
N LYS A 2 6.80 22.27 -1.46
CA LYS A 2 8.03 21.45 -1.49
C LYS A 2 8.18 20.85 -2.90
N LYS A 3 9.38 20.91 -3.48
CA LYS A 3 9.70 20.40 -4.81
C LYS A 3 9.42 18.89 -4.86
N ILE A 4 8.52 18.45 -5.73
CA ILE A 4 8.24 17.01 -5.96
C ILE A 4 9.51 16.37 -6.52
N ARG A 5 9.95 15.27 -5.89
CA ARG A 5 11.13 14.52 -6.31
C ARG A 5 10.70 13.17 -6.88
N TYR A 6 11.44 12.70 -7.88
CA TYR A 6 11.21 11.38 -8.47
C TYR A 6 12.37 10.46 -8.11
N ILE A 7 12.06 9.23 -7.71
CA ILE A 7 13.02 8.15 -7.53
C ILE A 7 12.84 7.15 -8.67
N LYS A 8 13.98 6.72 -9.23
CA LYS A 8 14.04 5.72 -10.28
C LYS A 8 14.26 4.35 -9.65
N PHE A 9 13.46 3.38 -10.06
CA PHE A 9 13.65 1.97 -9.74
C PHE A 9 13.84 1.19 -11.03
N SER A 10 14.70 0.18 -11.03
CA SER A 10 14.66 -0.81 -12.11
C SER A 10 13.37 -1.63 -12.02
N LYS A 11 12.87 -2.11 -13.17
CA LYS A 11 11.73 -3.04 -13.21
C LYS A 11 11.87 -4.21 -12.22
N ARG A 12 13.07 -4.78 -12.11
CA ARG A 12 13.36 -5.93 -11.24
C ARG A 12 13.29 -5.59 -9.75
N GLU A 13 13.77 -4.40 -9.36
CA GLU A 13 13.71 -3.97 -7.96
C GLU A 13 12.27 -3.68 -7.55
N PHE A 14 11.52 -2.97 -8.41
CA PHE A 14 10.14 -2.61 -8.11
C PHE A 14 9.19 -3.82 -8.15
N SER A 15 9.42 -4.78 -9.05
CA SER A 15 8.55 -5.95 -9.18
C SER A 15 8.47 -6.74 -7.88
N LYS A 16 9.59 -6.94 -7.18
CA LYS A 16 9.59 -7.66 -5.90
C LYS A 16 8.71 -7.00 -4.84
N THR A 17 8.79 -5.68 -4.71
CA THR A 17 7.95 -4.92 -3.78
C THR A 17 6.49 -5.02 -4.18
N LEU A 18 6.21 -4.90 -5.48
CA LEU A 18 4.86 -4.98 -5.99
C LEU A 18 4.24 -6.37 -5.82
N ASP A 19 4.99 -7.43 -6.11
CA ASP A 19 4.54 -8.82 -5.99
C ASP A 19 4.14 -9.13 -4.54
N PHE A 20 4.96 -8.67 -3.58
CA PHE A 20 4.62 -8.75 -2.16
C PHE A 20 3.34 -7.98 -1.84
N CYS A 21 3.23 -6.72 -2.31
CA CYS A 21 2.05 -5.90 -2.05
C CYS A 21 0.77 -6.52 -2.64
N LYS A 22 0.84 -7.08 -3.85
CA LYS A 22 -0.26 -7.75 -4.52
C LYS A 22 -0.67 -9.02 -3.78
N LEU A 23 0.29 -9.82 -3.32
CA LEU A 23 0.02 -11.03 -2.53
C LEU A 23 -0.71 -10.69 -1.22
N PHE A 24 -0.22 -9.74 -0.44
CA PHE A 24 -0.83 -9.38 0.85
C PHE A 24 -2.20 -8.69 0.73
N SER A 25 -2.45 -8.03 -0.41
CA SER A 25 -3.73 -7.36 -0.68
C SER A 25 -4.70 -8.20 -1.50
N ASN A 26 -4.29 -9.39 -1.95
CA ASN A 26 -5.01 -10.19 -2.95
C ASN A 26 -5.40 -9.37 -4.21
N SER A 27 -4.54 -8.44 -4.62
CA SER A 27 -4.77 -7.58 -5.79
C SER A 27 -4.38 -8.27 -7.09
N LEU A 28 -5.24 -8.11 -8.11
CA LEU A 28 -4.98 -8.54 -9.48
C LEU A 28 -4.60 -7.37 -10.40
N GLU A 29 -4.58 -6.15 -9.89
CA GLU A 29 -4.49 -4.92 -10.69
C GLU A 29 -3.14 -4.77 -11.43
N ASP A 30 -3.17 -4.08 -12.57
CA ASP A 30 -1.98 -3.84 -13.36
C ASP A 30 -0.95 -2.98 -12.61
N ALA A 31 0.33 -3.35 -12.75
CA ALA A 31 1.43 -2.65 -12.10
C ALA A 31 1.46 -1.15 -12.43
N ASN A 32 1.16 -0.77 -13.67
CA ASN A 32 1.16 0.62 -14.09
C ASN A 32 0.00 1.39 -13.48
N ILE A 33 -1.16 0.75 -13.27
CA ILE A 33 -2.30 1.36 -12.58
C ILE A 33 -1.95 1.62 -11.13
N ILE A 34 -1.37 0.63 -10.43
CA ILE A 34 -0.94 0.75 -9.03
C ILE A 34 0.09 1.89 -8.87
N ILE A 35 1.09 1.97 -9.76
CA ILE A 35 2.10 3.05 -9.76
C ILE A 35 1.44 4.40 -10.03
N LYS A 36 0.50 4.47 -10.98
CA LYS A 36 -0.23 5.70 -11.32
C LYS A 36 -1.02 6.20 -10.12
N GLN A 37 -1.78 5.32 -9.45
CA GLN A 37 -2.53 5.62 -8.24
C GLN A 37 -1.60 6.09 -7.11
N PHE A 38 -0.48 5.39 -6.88
CA PHE A 38 0.51 5.82 -5.89
C PHE A 38 1.03 7.24 -6.17
N ASN A 39 1.35 7.54 -7.43
CA ASN A 39 1.88 8.83 -7.86
C ASN A 39 0.84 9.95 -7.93
N SER A 40 -0.46 9.63 -7.97
CA SER A 40 -1.54 10.63 -7.88
C SER A 40 -1.84 11.04 -6.44
N LEU A 41 -1.57 10.19 -5.46
CA LEU A 41 -1.72 10.53 -4.04
C LEU A 41 -0.77 11.65 -3.62
N THR A 42 -1.31 12.61 -2.88
CA THR A 42 -0.53 13.64 -2.20
C THR A 42 0.22 13.06 -1.00
N GLN A 43 1.25 13.79 -0.53
CA GLN A 43 1.98 13.40 0.69
C GLN A 43 1.04 13.20 1.88
N ASN A 44 0.06 14.09 2.07
CA ASN A 44 -0.87 14.01 3.19
C ASN A 44 -1.79 12.78 3.07
N GLN A 45 -2.33 12.51 1.87
CA GLN A 45 -3.15 11.32 1.65
C GLN A 45 -2.37 10.03 1.95
N ARG A 46 -1.08 9.95 1.56
CA ARG A 46 -0.25 8.78 1.90
C ARG A 46 -0.07 8.62 3.40
N LEU A 47 0.17 9.72 4.13
CA LEU A 47 0.28 9.70 5.60
C LEU A 47 -1.04 9.30 6.26
N GLU A 48 -2.17 9.77 5.75
CA GLU A 48 -3.50 9.41 6.22
C GLU A 48 -3.83 7.93 5.95
N ILE A 49 -3.43 7.40 4.79
CA ILE A 49 -3.53 5.97 4.45
C ILE A 49 -2.73 5.12 5.45
N ILE A 50 -1.47 5.46 5.69
CA ILE A 50 -0.60 4.75 6.64
C ILE A 50 -1.21 4.76 8.04
N LYS A 51 -1.71 5.92 8.48
CA LYS A 51 -2.37 6.06 9.79
C LYS A 51 -3.64 5.22 9.87
N ALA A 52 -4.51 5.31 8.87
CA ALA A 52 -5.80 4.62 8.83
C ALA A 52 -5.64 3.08 8.81
N TYR A 53 -4.61 2.57 8.13
CA TYR A 53 -4.26 1.16 8.18
C TYR A 53 -3.69 0.77 9.54
N SER A 54 -2.74 1.55 10.07
CA SER A 54 -2.10 1.27 11.36
C SER A 54 -3.10 1.19 12.53
N GLU A 55 -4.14 2.03 12.51
CA GLU A 55 -5.22 1.97 13.50
C GLU A 55 -6.04 0.69 13.39
N ARG A 56 -6.33 0.22 12.16
CA ARG A 56 -7.04 -1.04 11.92
C ARG A 56 -6.21 -2.25 12.34
N GLU A 57 -4.93 -2.24 11.99
CA GLU A 57 -3.98 -3.29 12.36
C GLU A 57 -3.86 -3.44 13.89
N LYS A 58 -3.84 -2.33 14.62
CA LYS A 58 -3.86 -2.35 16.09
C LYS A 58 -5.13 -3.01 16.64
N LEU A 59 -6.29 -2.65 16.10
CA LEU A 59 -7.56 -3.26 16.51
C LEU A 59 -7.59 -4.76 16.17
N LEU A 60 -7.08 -5.13 14.99
CA LEU A 60 -7.02 -6.51 14.54
C LEU A 60 -6.20 -7.37 15.51
N LYS A 61 -5.01 -6.91 15.90
CA LYS A 61 -4.14 -7.60 16.87
C LYS A 61 -4.74 -7.74 18.26
N ILE A 62 -5.66 -6.86 18.64
CA ILE A 62 -6.37 -6.95 19.92
C ILE A 62 -7.52 -7.95 19.83
N GLN A 63 -8.17 -8.06 18.66
CA GLN A 63 -9.37 -8.86 18.46
C GLN A 63 -9.06 -10.30 18.04
N ILE A 64 -7.99 -10.52 17.27
CA ILE A 64 -7.56 -11.83 16.83
C ILE A 64 -6.49 -12.35 17.80
N ASN A 65 -6.93 -13.21 18.72
CA ASN A 65 -6.07 -13.99 19.60
C ASN A 65 -5.85 -15.43 19.07
N SER A 66 -6.24 -15.72 17.82
CA SER A 66 -6.09 -17.06 17.25
C SER A 66 -4.69 -17.25 16.67
N GLU A 67 -4.18 -18.47 16.77
CA GLU A 67 -3.00 -18.93 16.01
C GLU A 67 -3.32 -19.21 14.54
N ASP A 68 -4.57 -18.97 14.10
CA ASP A 68 -4.98 -19.11 12.70
C ASP A 68 -4.41 -17.98 11.83
N GLU A 69 -3.30 -18.30 11.16
CA GLU A 69 -2.61 -17.40 10.24
C GLU A 69 -3.49 -17.01 9.04
N ASP A 70 -4.29 -17.93 8.51
CA ASP A 70 -5.14 -17.69 7.34
C ASP A 70 -6.24 -16.68 7.65
N MET A 71 -6.85 -16.79 8.84
CA MET A 71 -7.82 -15.80 9.31
C MET A 71 -7.18 -14.42 9.46
N TYR A 72 -5.99 -14.35 10.06
CA TYR A 72 -5.27 -13.08 10.23
C TYR A 72 -4.94 -12.42 8.89
N LEU A 73 -4.43 -13.21 7.94
CA LEU A 73 -4.11 -12.75 6.58
C LEU A 73 -5.37 -12.28 5.85
N THR A 74 -6.49 -13.00 5.99
CA THR A 74 -7.77 -12.61 5.40
C THR A 74 -8.26 -11.28 5.96
N CYS A 75 -8.26 -11.11 7.28
CA CYS A 75 -8.66 -9.84 7.88
C CYS A 75 -7.71 -8.68 7.53
N THR A 76 -6.42 -8.98 7.36
CA THR A 76 -5.42 -8.02 6.87
C THR A 76 -5.74 -7.56 5.44
N ALA A 77 -6.07 -8.49 4.54
CA ALA A 77 -6.51 -8.18 3.18
C ALA A 77 -7.79 -7.32 3.16
N VAL A 78 -8.74 -7.61 4.06
CA VAL A 78 -9.95 -6.80 4.24
C VAL A 78 -9.59 -5.38 4.72
N ASN A 79 -8.64 -5.24 5.64
CA ASN A 79 -8.19 -3.93 6.11
C ASN A 79 -7.58 -3.07 4.99
N PHE A 80 -6.79 -3.66 4.08
CA PHE A 80 -6.30 -2.96 2.90
C PHE A 80 -7.46 -2.45 2.04
N ASN A 81 -8.44 -3.31 1.75
CA ASN A 81 -9.61 -2.97 0.94
C ASN A 81 -10.44 -1.82 1.55
N ILE A 82 -10.72 -1.87 2.86
CA ILE A 82 -11.47 -0.81 3.56
C ILE A 82 -10.78 0.55 3.42
N VAL A 83 -9.44 0.59 3.50
CA VAL A 83 -8.69 1.83 3.32
C VAL A 83 -8.71 2.26 1.85
N ALA A 84 -8.49 1.32 0.92
CA ALA A 84 -8.47 1.56 -0.52
C ALA A 84 -9.75 2.24 -1.03
N THR A 85 -10.93 1.74 -0.60
CA THR A 85 -12.23 2.29 -1.01
C THR A 85 -12.39 3.77 -0.66
N LYS A 86 -11.74 4.28 0.41
CA LYS A 86 -11.84 5.70 0.78
C LYS A 86 -11.11 6.64 -0.19
N TYR A 87 -10.16 6.12 -0.96
CA TYR A 87 -9.32 6.90 -1.85
C TYR A 87 -9.51 6.53 -3.32
N ASP A 88 -10.42 5.60 -3.62
CA ASP A 88 -10.67 5.06 -4.98
C ASP A 88 -9.38 4.56 -5.65
N ILE A 89 -8.65 3.71 -4.90
CA ILE A 89 -7.40 3.09 -5.33
C ILE A 89 -7.45 1.58 -5.10
N ASP A 90 -6.53 0.85 -5.72
CA ASP A 90 -6.34 -0.57 -5.48
C ASP A 90 -5.71 -0.83 -4.09
N PRO A 91 -6.10 -1.91 -3.38
CA PRO A 91 -5.52 -2.26 -2.09
C PRO A 91 -4.00 -2.53 -2.12
N ALA A 92 -3.41 -2.90 -3.27
CA ALA A 92 -1.95 -2.96 -3.40
C ALA A 92 -1.32 -1.56 -3.33
N THR A 93 -2.00 -0.51 -3.78
CA THR A 93 -1.52 0.88 -3.61
C THR A 93 -1.50 1.29 -2.14
N VAL A 94 -2.48 0.85 -1.35
CA VAL A 94 -2.45 1.01 0.12
C VAL A 94 -1.24 0.29 0.71
N CYS A 95 -1.02 -0.96 0.30
CA CYS A 95 0.13 -1.75 0.76
C CYS A 95 1.46 -1.07 0.42
N ILE A 96 1.62 -0.55 -0.80
CA ILE A 96 2.82 0.23 -1.19
C ILE A 96 2.95 1.51 -0.35
N CYS A 97 1.87 2.17 0.04
CA CYS A 97 1.98 3.34 0.92
C CYS A 97 2.56 2.98 2.30
N ILE A 98 2.28 1.77 2.80
CA ILE A 98 2.76 1.26 4.09
C ILE A 98 4.20 0.75 3.97
N ALA A 99 4.49 -0.05 2.95
CA ALA A 99 5.81 -0.58 2.63
C ALA A 99 6.54 0.30 1.59
N SER A 100 6.43 1.61 1.73
CA SER A 100 6.86 2.54 0.68
C SER A 100 8.35 2.42 0.37
N PRO A 101 8.73 2.18 -0.89
CA PRO A 101 10.14 2.10 -1.28
C PRO A 101 10.78 3.49 -1.36
N CYS A 102 10.01 4.57 -1.17
CA CYS A 102 10.47 5.96 -1.22
C CYS A 102 9.84 6.81 -0.11
N LYS A 103 10.30 8.07 0.04
CA LYS A 103 9.72 9.00 1.01
C LYS A 103 8.31 9.43 0.59
N SER A 104 7.50 9.87 1.57
CA SER A 104 6.11 10.25 1.33
C SER A 104 5.93 11.43 0.36
N ASN A 105 6.97 12.23 0.12
CA ASN A 105 6.97 13.34 -0.84
C ASN A 105 7.64 12.99 -2.20
N GLU A 106 8.00 11.73 -2.41
CA GLU A 106 8.66 11.24 -3.62
C GLU A 106 7.70 10.45 -4.51
N LYS A 107 7.90 10.53 -5.83
CA LYS A 107 7.15 9.78 -6.83
C LYS A 107 8.05 8.71 -7.45
N ILE A 108 7.44 7.62 -7.91
CA ILE A 108 8.15 6.47 -8.47
C ILE A 108 8.16 6.58 -9.98
N ILE A 109 9.33 6.35 -10.58
CA ILE A 109 9.48 6.08 -12.02
C ILE A 109 10.15 4.73 -12.14
N VAL A 110 9.54 3.81 -12.89
CA VAL A 110 10.13 2.51 -13.19
C VAL A 110 10.81 2.60 -14.56
N ILE A 111 12.10 2.25 -14.60
CA ILE A 111 12.93 2.23 -15.81
C ILE A 111 13.30 0.80 -16.21
#